data_AF-A0A0K8RGX1-F1
#
_entry.id   AF-A0A0K8RGX1-F1
#
_cell.length_a   1.000
_cell.length_b   1.000
_cell.length_c   1.000
_cell.angle_alpha   90.00
_cell.angle_beta   90.00
_cell.angle_gamma   90.00
#
_symmetry.space_group_name_H-M   'P 1'
#
loop_
_entity.id
_entity.type
_entity.pdbx_description
1 polymer ?
#
loop_
_entity_poly.entity_id
_entity_poly.type
_entity_poly.pdbx_seq_one_letter_code
_entity_poly.pdbx_strand_id
1 'polypeptide(L)'
;MRTTVLIFMFSAIMVLGISEETAKNLRRGTSHHRAPSPVKTNNTNHHFHQLCRKAHNEYRRRHHAPDLKSNSTLYIMARGWASRLAILDNPKNVTHRPGKGFGENIYWMTPSKEPYDKYAQLAVDAWYKESENYTYSTGGYSPDTAHFTQLVWKSTTEVGCGYNVSNSGTIYVVCNYRPQGNIDGKYQENVLPPSSNVKSYMPPQIKNDLFLL
;
A
#
# COMPACT_ATOMS: atom_id res chain seq x y z
N MET A 1 -15.54 -8.30 -88.05
CA MET A 1 -15.88 -6.91 -87.65
C MET A 1 -15.42 -6.75 -86.20
N ARG A 2 -14.19 -6.30 -85.90
CA ARG A 2 -13.68 -4.91 -85.92
C ARG A 2 -14.58 -3.92 -85.16
N THR A 3 -14.40 -3.77 -83.84
CA THR A 3 -14.43 -2.49 -83.09
C THR A 3 -14.35 -2.71 -81.57
N THR A 4 -13.16 -2.87 -81.00
CA THR A 4 -12.96 -2.64 -79.55
C THR A 4 -11.49 -2.32 -79.20
N VAL A 5 -10.88 -1.35 -79.90
CA VAL A 5 -9.50 -0.88 -79.64
C VAL A 5 -9.50 0.55 -79.09
N LEU A 6 -10.51 0.93 -78.31
CA LEU A 6 -10.66 2.32 -77.82
C LEU A 6 -10.91 2.46 -76.31
N ILE A 7 -10.65 1.40 -75.52
CA ILE A 7 -10.90 1.41 -74.06
C ILE A 7 -9.62 1.38 -73.21
N PHE A 8 -8.44 1.20 -73.79
CA PHE A 8 -7.17 1.08 -73.04
C PHE A 8 -6.29 2.34 -72.95
N MET A 9 -6.75 3.50 -73.46
CA MET A 9 -5.99 4.76 -73.42
C MET A 9 -6.63 5.85 -72.54
N PHE A 10 -7.60 5.51 -71.69
CA PHE A 10 -8.23 6.48 -70.77
C PHE A 10 -8.00 6.20 -69.27
N SER A 11 -7.35 5.10 -68.88
CA SER A 11 -7.00 4.82 -67.48
C SER A 11 -5.57 5.22 -67.10
N ALA A 12 -4.76 5.72 -68.03
CA ALA A 12 -3.35 6.06 -67.79
C ALA A 12 -3.08 7.55 -67.50
N ILE A 13 -4.08 8.44 -67.65
CA ILE A 13 -3.88 9.90 -67.45
C ILE A 13 -4.34 10.36 -66.05
N MET A 14 -4.97 9.50 -65.25
CA MET A 14 -5.40 9.81 -63.87
C MET A 14 -4.48 9.23 -62.79
N VAL A 15 -3.18 9.07 -63.06
CA VAL A 15 -2.20 8.58 -62.05
C VAL A 15 -0.98 9.53 -61.88
N LEU A 16 -0.90 10.63 -62.63
CA LEU A 16 0.20 11.61 -62.52
C LEU A 16 -0.25 13.00 -62.03
N GLY A 17 -1.21 13.05 -61.11
CA GLY A 17 -1.79 14.31 -60.62
C GLY A 17 -2.02 14.43 -59.11
N ILE A 18 -1.54 13.50 -58.27
CA ILE A 18 -1.76 13.57 -56.81
C ILE A 18 -0.51 13.19 -56.02
N SER A 19 0.63 13.84 -56.27
CA SER A 19 1.82 13.67 -55.43
C SER A 19 2.49 14.96 -54.95
N GLU A 20 1.86 16.13 -55.09
CA GLU A 20 2.46 17.38 -54.60
C GLU A 20 1.55 18.25 -53.71
N GLU A 21 0.22 18.08 -53.72
CA GLU A 21 -0.67 18.85 -52.83
C GLU A 21 -0.88 18.23 -51.45
N THR A 22 -0.74 16.92 -51.29
CA THR A 22 -0.82 16.22 -49.99
C THR A 22 0.40 16.48 -49.10
N ALA A 23 1.55 16.86 -49.66
CA ALA A 23 2.77 17.14 -48.89
C ALA A 23 2.82 18.55 -48.28
N LYS A 24 2.08 19.53 -48.84
CA LYS A 24 2.04 20.91 -48.33
C LYS A 24 0.98 21.12 -47.23
N ASN A 25 -0.07 20.30 -47.18
CA ASN A 25 -1.10 20.38 -46.13
C ASN A 25 -0.75 19.62 -44.83
N LEU A 26 0.35 18.84 -44.79
CA LEU A 26 0.84 18.23 -43.54
C LEU A 26 1.82 19.10 -42.73
N ARG A 27 2.20 20.29 -43.24
CA ARG A 27 3.21 21.17 -42.60
C ARG A 27 2.66 22.47 -42.01
N ARG A 28 1.34 22.68 -41.99
CA ARG A 28 0.72 23.91 -41.49
C ARG A 28 -0.31 23.60 -40.42
N GLY A 29 0.18 23.21 -39.23
CA GLY A 29 -0.67 22.83 -38.11
C GLY A 29 0.04 22.44 -36.83
N THR A 30 1.22 22.99 -36.52
CA THR A 30 1.78 22.88 -35.15
C THR A 30 1.30 24.06 -34.33
N SER A 31 0.03 24.01 -33.90
CA SER A 31 -0.34 24.64 -32.62
C SER A 31 0.40 23.86 -31.54
N HIS A 32 1.23 24.53 -30.74
CA HIS A 32 1.81 23.98 -29.52
C HIS A 32 0.68 23.76 -28.48
N HIS A 33 -0.22 22.82 -28.75
CA HIS A 33 -0.97 22.16 -27.70
C HIS A 33 0.00 21.20 -27.04
N ARG A 34 0.65 21.71 -25.99
CA ARG A 34 1.34 20.90 -24.99
C ARG A 34 0.46 19.69 -24.69
N ALA A 35 0.93 18.50 -25.04
CA ALA A 35 0.32 17.26 -24.56
C ALA A 35 0.08 17.45 -23.05
N PRO A 36 -1.12 17.14 -22.52
CA PRO A 36 -1.35 17.27 -21.09
C PRO A 36 -0.21 16.53 -20.39
N SER A 37 0.55 17.27 -19.57
CA SER A 37 1.53 16.69 -18.66
C SER A 37 0.88 15.48 -18.00
N PRO A 38 1.58 14.34 -17.84
CA PRO A 38 1.00 13.18 -17.19
C PRO A 38 0.38 13.66 -15.88
N VAL A 39 -0.95 13.54 -15.78
CA VAL A 39 -1.67 13.81 -14.54
C VAL A 39 -0.92 13.01 -13.50
N LYS A 40 -0.30 13.66 -12.52
CA LYS A 40 0.26 12.97 -11.36
C LYS A 40 -0.93 12.28 -10.71
N THR A 41 -1.19 11.03 -11.09
CA THR A 41 -2.16 10.19 -10.41
C THR A 41 -1.63 10.05 -9.00
N ASN A 42 -2.21 10.80 -8.07
CA ASN A 42 -1.81 10.74 -6.68
C ASN A 42 -2.21 9.35 -6.20
N ASN A 43 -1.26 8.41 -6.20
CA ASN A 43 -1.56 7.02 -5.87
C ASN A 43 -1.88 6.96 -4.38
N THR A 44 -3.16 6.97 -4.04
CA THR A 44 -3.68 7.02 -2.66
C THR A 44 -3.14 5.87 -1.81
N ASN A 45 -2.96 4.68 -2.39
CA ASN A 45 -2.36 3.54 -1.70
C ASN A 45 -0.87 3.77 -1.39
N HIS A 46 -0.12 4.38 -2.32
CA HIS A 46 1.26 4.75 -2.06
C HIS A 46 1.36 5.83 -0.96
N HIS A 47 0.47 6.82 -0.98
CA HIS A 47 0.39 7.81 0.09
C HIS A 47 0.06 7.18 1.44
N PHE A 48 -0.94 6.30 1.48
CA PHE A 48 -1.31 5.52 2.67
C PHE A 48 -0.13 4.70 3.21
N HIS A 49 0.61 4.01 2.33
CA HIS A 49 1.82 3.29 2.72
C HIS A 49 2.86 4.20 3.38
N GLN A 50 3.08 5.42 2.85
CA GLN A 50 3.99 6.39 3.43
C GLN A 50 3.54 6.85 4.82
N LEU A 51 2.23 7.06 5.02
CA LEU A 51 1.65 7.40 6.31
C LEU A 51 1.85 6.27 7.33
N CYS A 52 1.56 5.01 6.96
CA CYS A 52 1.81 3.86 7.83
C CYS A 52 3.27 3.79 8.24
N ARG A 53 4.21 3.86 7.29
CA ARG A 53 5.65 3.78 7.58
C ARG A 53 6.10 4.92 8.49
N LYS A 54 5.58 6.13 8.29
CA LYS A 54 5.86 7.27 9.16
C LYS A 54 5.42 6.99 10.60
N ALA A 55 4.17 6.55 10.79
CA ALA A 55 3.63 6.21 12.11
C ALA A 55 4.45 5.08 12.79
N HIS A 56 4.86 4.04 12.04
CA HIS A 56 5.74 3.00 12.58
C HIS A 56 7.05 3.59 13.11
N ASN A 57 7.71 4.44 12.32
CA ASN A 57 9.00 5.00 12.68
C ASN A 57 8.93 5.97 13.86
N GLU A 58 7.78 6.63 14.08
CA GLU A 58 7.56 7.43 15.28
C GLU A 58 7.60 6.57 16.55
N TYR A 59 6.95 5.40 16.56
CA TYR A 59 7.00 4.48 17.70
C TYR A 59 8.32 3.74 17.81
N ARG A 60 8.89 3.26 16.70
CA ARG A 60 10.17 2.52 16.71
C ARG A 60 11.31 3.31 17.34
N ARG A 61 11.39 4.62 17.06
CA ARG A 61 12.40 5.49 17.68
C ARG A 61 12.27 5.57 19.20
N ARG A 62 11.05 5.48 19.76
CA ARG A 62 10.83 5.44 21.22
C ARG A 62 11.45 4.19 21.83
N HIS A 63 11.46 3.08 21.09
CA HIS A 63 11.98 1.78 21.49
C HIS A 63 13.40 1.50 20.95
N HIS A 64 14.15 2.53 20.56
CA HIS A 64 15.53 2.38 20.07
C HIS A 64 15.66 1.45 18.84
N ALA A 65 14.57 1.25 18.10
CA ALA A 65 14.54 0.46 16.88
C ALA A 65 14.79 1.38 15.67
N PRO A 66 15.66 1.01 14.72
CA PRO A 66 15.92 1.81 13.53
C PRO A 66 14.68 2.00 12.67
N ASP A 67 14.62 3.11 11.93
CA ASP A 67 13.56 3.39 10.96
C ASP A 67 13.43 2.27 9.89
N LEU A 68 12.18 1.89 9.61
CA LEU A 68 11.87 0.98 8.52
C LEU A 68 11.99 1.67 7.16
N LYS A 69 12.53 0.92 6.20
CA LYS A 69 12.56 1.26 4.78
C LYS A 69 11.31 0.73 4.08
N SER A 70 10.85 1.43 3.05
CA SER A 70 9.79 0.93 2.17
C SER A 70 10.30 -0.24 1.33
N ASN A 71 9.49 -1.28 1.19
CA ASN A 71 9.75 -2.38 0.27
C ASN A 71 8.52 -2.61 -0.64
N SER A 72 8.71 -2.41 -1.95
CA SER A 72 7.62 -2.46 -2.94
C SER A 72 6.96 -3.83 -3.03
N THR A 73 7.72 -4.92 -2.85
CA THR A 73 7.18 -6.29 -2.86
C THR A 73 6.27 -6.52 -1.67
N LEU A 74 6.71 -6.15 -0.45
CA LEU A 74 5.87 -6.23 0.75
C LEU A 74 4.60 -5.41 0.62
N TYR A 75 4.71 -4.21 0.03
CA TYR A 75 3.58 -3.30 -0.23
C TYR A 75 2.56 -3.91 -1.17
N ILE A 76 3.00 -4.49 -2.30
CA ILE A 76 2.13 -5.15 -3.27
C ILE A 76 1.43 -6.34 -2.62
N MET A 77 2.15 -7.15 -1.85
CA MET A 77 1.56 -8.30 -1.13
C MET A 77 0.53 -7.86 -0.09
N ALA A 78 0.82 -6.82 0.69
CA ALA A 78 -0.07 -6.29 1.72
C ALA A 78 -1.38 -5.76 1.11
N ARG A 79 -1.26 -4.94 0.06
CA ARG A 79 -2.44 -4.45 -0.68
C ARG A 79 -3.25 -5.58 -1.30
N GLY A 80 -2.57 -6.59 -1.87
CA GLY A 80 -3.23 -7.77 -2.41
C GLY A 80 -4.03 -8.53 -1.35
N TRP A 81 -3.47 -8.69 -0.15
CA TRP A 81 -4.15 -9.35 0.96
C TRP A 81 -5.32 -8.53 1.51
N ALA A 82 -5.14 -7.23 1.71
CA ALA A 82 -6.23 -6.32 2.09
C ALA A 82 -7.39 -6.38 1.09
N SER A 83 -7.08 -6.44 -0.21
CA SER A 83 -8.09 -6.63 -1.26
C SER A 83 -8.80 -7.98 -1.18
N ARG A 84 -8.08 -9.06 -0.86
CA ARG A 84 -8.68 -10.38 -0.67
C ARG A 84 -9.66 -10.39 0.50
N LEU A 85 -9.28 -9.78 1.63
CA LEU A 85 -10.15 -9.66 2.81
C LEU A 85 -11.40 -8.81 2.50
N ALA A 86 -11.22 -7.70 1.78
CA ALA A 86 -12.33 -6.85 1.36
C ALA A 86 -13.32 -7.57 0.42
N ILE A 87 -12.82 -8.45 -0.48
CA ILE A 87 -13.67 -9.29 -1.35
C ILE A 87 -14.41 -10.37 -0.55
N LEU A 88 -13.78 -10.94 0.48
CA LEU A 88 -14.42 -11.90 1.37
C LEU A 88 -15.51 -11.26 2.23
N ASP A 89 -15.33 -9.99 2.59
CA ASP A 89 -16.29 -9.15 3.32
C ASP A 89 -16.87 -9.84 4.57
N ASN A 90 -15.99 -10.50 5.33
CA ASN A 90 -16.35 -11.26 6.52
C ASN A 90 -15.47 -10.86 7.72
N PRO A 91 -15.79 -9.75 8.40
CA PRO A 91 -15.01 -9.25 9.55
C PRO A 91 -15.00 -10.20 10.76
N LYS A 92 -15.82 -11.26 10.77
CA LYS A 92 -15.81 -12.30 11.80
C LYS A 92 -14.79 -13.41 11.54
N ASN A 93 -14.19 -13.44 10.35
CA ASN A 93 -13.25 -14.48 9.93
C ASN A 93 -12.08 -13.87 9.14
N VAL A 94 -11.37 -12.94 9.78
CA VAL A 94 -10.13 -12.39 9.24
C VAL A 94 -8.99 -13.34 9.58
N THR A 95 -8.13 -13.63 8.60
CA THR A 95 -7.02 -14.58 8.74
C THR A 95 -5.75 -14.01 8.13
N HIS A 96 -4.61 -14.40 8.70
CA HIS A 96 -3.32 -14.14 8.10
C HIS A 96 -3.18 -14.85 6.76
N ARG A 97 -2.33 -14.31 5.89
CA ARG A 97 -2.06 -14.98 4.63
C ARG A 97 -1.30 -16.29 4.83
N PRO A 98 -1.72 -17.40 4.20
CA PRO A 98 -0.96 -18.63 4.21
C PRO A 98 0.42 -18.42 3.57
N GLY A 99 1.48 -18.85 4.27
CA GLY A 99 2.86 -18.72 3.82
C GLY A 99 3.80 -18.41 4.97
N LYS A 100 5.11 -18.48 4.71
CA LYS A 100 6.17 -18.15 5.68
C LYS A 100 7.17 -17.17 5.06
N GLY A 101 7.90 -16.43 5.90
CA GLY A 101 9.07 -15.65 5.49
C GLY A 101 8.95 -14.12 5.58
N PHE A 102 7.82 -13.60 6.08
CA PHE A 102 7.63 -12.20 6.47
C PHE A 102 6.64 -12.15 7.63
N GLY A 103 6.71 -11.10 8.44
CA GLY A 103 5.70 -10.84 9.48
C GLY A 103 4.49 -10.13 8.88
N GLU A 104 3.34 -10.21 9.52
CA GLU A 104 2.10 -9.57 9.07
C GLU A 104 1.32 -9.03 10.28
N ASN A 105 0.84 -7.80 10.19
CA ASN A 105 -0.16 -7.26 11.10
C ASN A 105 -1.40 -6.87 10.27
N ILE A 106 -2.59 -7.19 10.79
CA ILE A 106 -3.87 -6.84 10.18
C ILE A 106 -4.70 -6.00 11.16
N TYR A 107 -5.36 -4.99 10.63
CA TYR A 107 -6.32 -4.14 11.32
C TYR A 107 -7.59 -4.07 10.49
N TRP A 108 -8.76 -4.10 11.11
CA TRP A 108 -10.01 -3.79 10.42
C TRP A 108 -11.01 -3.06 11.30
N MET A 109 -11.93 -2.35 10.65
CA MET A 109 -12.98 -1.58 11.32
C MET A 109 -14.25 -1.52 10.46
N THR A 110 -15.40 -1.72 11.10
CA THR A 110 -16.73 -1.68 10.47
C THR A 110 -17.70 -0.82 11.28
N PRO A 111 -18.46 0.09 10.66
CA PRO A 111 -18.20 0.65 9.34
C PRO A 111 -16.94 1.52 9.37
N SER A 112 -16.31 1.75 8.22
CA SER A 112 -15.29 2.77 8.08
C SER A 112 -15.94 4.16 8.24
N LYS A 113 -15.58 4.90 9.30
CA LYS A 113 -16.16 6.20 9.68
C LYS A 113 -15.24 7.40 9.38
N GLU A 114 -13.96 7.14 9.13
CA GLU A 114 -12.95 8.18 8.92
C GLU A 114 -12.49 8.24 7.45
N PRO A 115 -11.86 9.34 7.01
CA PRO A 115 -11.10 9.37 5.77
C PRO A 115 -10.01 8.28 5.71
N TYR A 116 -9.76 7.74 4.51
CA TYR A 116 -8.85 6.59 4.31
C TYR A 116 -7.43 6.83 4.86
N ASP A 117 -6.93 8.06 4.77
CA ASP A 117 -5.59 8.46 5.20
C ASP A 117 -5.42 8.41 6.73
N LYS A 118 -6.48 8.69 7.50
CA LYS A 118 -6.43 8.56 8.95
C LYS A 118 -6.26 7.13 9.43
N TYR A 119 -6.74 6.15 8.67
CA TYR A 119 -6.62 4.74 9.05
C TYR A 119 -5.18 4.24 9.09
N ALA A 120 -4.27 4.90 8.38
CA ALA A 120 -2.84 4.58 8.48
C ALA A 120 -2.32 4.80 9.91
N GLN A 121 -2.72 5.90 10.56
CA GLN A 121 -2.35 6.19 11.95
C GLN A 121 -3.14 5.30 12.91
N LEU A 122 -4.47 5.18 12.73
CA LEU A 122 -5.33 4.40 13.62
C LEU A 122 -4.90 2.92 13.72
N ALA A 123 -4.53 2.30 12.60
CA ALA A 123 -4.06 0.91 12.60
C ALA A 123 -2.76 0.76 13.40
N VAL A 124 -1.80 1.66 13.19
CA VAL A 124 -0.50 1.61 13.86
C VAL A 124 -0.62 1.95 15.35
N ASP A 125 -1.48 2.90 15.70
CA ASP A 125 -1.81 3.23 17.09
C ASP A 125 -2.47 2.06 17.81
N ALA A 126 -3.40 1.36 17.16
CA ALA A 126 -4.07 0.19 17.72
C ALA A 126 -3.06 -0.95 17.99
N TRP A 127 -2.18 -1.26 17.04
CA TRP A 127 -1.09 -2.22 17.26
C TRP A 127 -0.13 -1.79 18.35
N TYR A 128 0.22 -0.50 18.44
CA TYR A 128 1.13 0.00 19.47
C TYR A 128 0.50 0.00 20.87
N LYS A 129 -0.82 0.17 20.99
CA LYS A 129 -1.53 0.16 22.28
C LYS A 129 -1.30 -1.13 23.07
N GLU A 130 -1.07 -2.25 22.38
CA GLU A 130 -0.70 -3.51 23.01
C GLU A 130 0.57 -3.45 23.87
N SER A 131 1.42 -2.44 23.69
CA SER A 131 2.57 -2.18 24.56
C SER A 131 2.21 -2.03 26.04
N GLU A 132 0.96 -1.64 26.34
CA GLU A 132 0.43 -1.55 27.71
C GLU A 132 0.40 -2.92 28.42
N ASN A 133 0.31 -4.01 27.66
CA ASN A 133 0.25 -5.38 28.17
C ASN A 133 1.60 -6.12 28.08
N TYR A 134 2.64 -5.51 27.50
CA TYR A 134 3.91 -6.19 27.25
C TYR A 134 4.88 -6.11 28.42
N THR A 135 5.38 -7.27 28.86
CA THR A 135 6.36 -7.38 29.95
C THR A 135 7.79 -7.47 29.39
N TYR A 136 8.54 -6.36 29.42
CA TYR A 136 9.90 -6.29 28.87
C TYR A 136 10.94 -7.15 29.60
N SER A 137 10.75 -7.39 30.91
CA SER A 137 11.74 -8.13 31.73
C SER A 137 11.85 -9.59 31.33
N THR A 138 10.75 -10.24 30.96
CA THR A 138 10.73 -11.62 30.46
C THR A 138 10.71 -11.66 28.93
N GLY A 139 9.99 -10.71 28.30
CA GLY A 139 9.62 -10.78 26.90
C GLY A 139 8.78 -12.02 26.58
N GLY A 140 8.56 -12.27 25.29
CA GLY A 140 7.91 -13.48 24.78
C GLY A 140 6.69 -13.22 23.91
N TYR A 141 6.20 -14.27 23.28
CA TYR A 141 4.97 -14.23 22.50
C TYR A 141 3.74 -14.16 23.40
N SER A 142 2.81 -13.28 23.07
CA SER A 142 1.43 -13.32 23.53
C SER A 142 0.53 -12.79 22.41
N PRO A 143 -0.64 -13.39 22.17
CA PRO A 143 -1.59 -12.88 21.18
C PRO A 143 -1.97 -11.42 21.44
N ASP A 144 -2.00 -10.97 22.69
CA ASP A 144 -2.37 -9.61 23.08
C ASP A 144 -1.27 -8.57 22.82
N THR A 145 -0.09 -9.01 22.37
CA THR A 145 1.10 -8.15 22.16
C THR A 145 1.84 -8.42 20.86
N ALA A 146 1.34 -9.34 20.04
CA ALA A 146 2.02 -9.80 18.84
C ALA A 146 2.17 -8.67 17.81
N HIS A 147 1.20 -7.75 17.71
CA HIS A 147 1.27 -6.65 16.77
C HIS A 147 2.28 -5.60 17.22
N PHE A 148 2.23 -5.23 18.51
CA PHE A 148 3.21 -4.31 19.10
C PHE A 148 4.63 -4.82 18.91
N THR A 149 4.88 -6.07 19.30
CA THR A 149 6.21 -6.68 19.26
C THR A 149 6.76 -6.72 17.83
N GLN A 150 5.93 -7.04 16.83
CA GLN A 150 6.32 -6.96 15.42
C GLN A 150 6.61 -5.51 14.97
N LEU A 151 5.78 -4.56 15.37
CA LEU A 151 5.91 -3.13 15.01
C LEU A 151 7.27 -2.57 15.46
N VAL A 152 7.66 -2.84 16.71
CA VAL A 152 8.91 -2.33 17.30
C VAL A 152 10.10 -3.27 17.14
N TRP A 153 9.94 -4.42 16.49
CA TRP A 153 11.00 -5.43 16.35
C TRP A 153 12.27 -4.84 15.73
N LYS A 154 13.35 -4.76 16.52
CA LYS A 154 14.59 -4.06 16.17
C LYS A 154 15.23 -4.56 14.87
N SER A 155 15.28 -5.88 14.68
CA SER A 155 15.90 -6.51 13.51
C SER A 155 15.05 -6.44 12.24
N THR A 156 13.78 -6.04 12.32
CA THR A 156 12.95 -5.77 11.14
C THR A 156 13.47 -4.49 10.48
N THR A 157 13.70 -4.53 9.17
CA THR A 157 14.32 -3.42 8.43
C THR A 157 13.41 -2.82 7.35
N GLU A 158 12.43 -3.58 6.90
CA GLU A 158 11.57 -3.24 5.78
C GLU A 158 10.10 -3.43 6.13
N VAL A 159 9.26 -2.56 5.57
CA VAL A 159 7.80 -2.65 5.69
C VAL A 159 7.12 -2.31 4.37
N GLY A 160 5.98 -2.95 4.14
CA GLY A 160 5.04 -2.59 3.08
C GLY A 160 3.61 -2.72 3.57
N CYS A 161 2.81 -1.67 3.38
CA CYS A 161 1.45 -1.60 3.93
C CYS A 161 0.45 -1.23 2.84
N GLY A 162 -0.73 -1.84 2.87
CA GLY A 162 -1.82 -1.54 1.95
C GLY A 162 -3.16 -1.62 2.65
N TYR A 163 -4.18 -1.04 2.02
CA TYR A 163 -5.54 -1.12 2.51
C TYR A 163 -6.52 -1.43 1.37
N ASN A 164 -7.71 -1.90 1.75
CA ASN A 164 -8.87 -1.90 0.88
C ASN A 164 -10.15 -1.81 1.72
N VAL A 165 -11.26 -1.38 1.10
CA VAL A 165 -12.57 -1.26 1.74
C VAL A 165 -13.53 -2.24 1.05
N SER A 166 -14.27 -3.01 1.84
CA SER A 166 -15.26 -3.97 1.35
C SER A 166 -16.57 -3.29 0.94
N ASN A 167 -17.47 -4.06 0.32
CA ASN A 167 -18.79 -3.55 -0.08
C ASN A 167 -19.65 -3.18 1.15
N SER A 168 -19.51 -3.91 2.26
CA SER A 168 -20.19 -3.57 3.53
C SER A 168 -19.58 -2.36 4.26
N GLY A 169 -18.50 -1.77 3.71
CA GLY A 169 -17.82 -0.62 4.31
C GLY A 169 -16.82 -1.00 5.40
N THR A 170 -16.35 -2.25 5.46
CA THR A 170 -15.22 -2.63 6.32
C THR A 170 -13.92 -2.21 5.68
N ILE A 171 -13.11 -1.41 6.38
CA ILE A 171 -11.72 -1.18 5.95
C ILE A 171 -10.81 -2.26 6.52
N TYR A 172 -9.93 -2.78 5.68
CA TYR A 172 -8.84 -3.70 6.04
C TYR A 172 -7.51 -3.03 5.76
N VAL A 173 -6.63 -2.98 6.76
CA VAL A 173 -5.25 -2.48 6.68
C VAL A 173 -4.32 -3.65 6.97
N VAL A 174 -3.36 -3.89 6.08
CA VAL A 174 -2.37 -4.96 6.22
C VAL A 174 -0.97 -4.34 6.11
N CYS A 175 -0.06 -4.72 7.00
CA CYS A 175 1.36 -4.39 6.92
C CYS A 175 2.20 -5.67 6.97
N ASN A 176 3.14 -5.81 6.03
CA ASN A 176 4.10 -6.90 5.97
C ASN A 176 5.51 -6.43 6.35
N TYR A 177 6.27 -7.28 7.03
CA TYR A 177 7.56 -6.95 7.66
C TYR A 177 8.68 -7.89 7.22
N ARG A 178 9.88 -7.35 6.92
CA ARG A 178 11.06 -8.16 6.60
C ARG A 178 12.35 -7.65 7.27
N PRO A 179 13.18 -8.54 7.84
CA PRO A 179 12.84 -9.90 8.29
C PRO A 179 11.60 -9.93 9.20
N GLN A 180 10.98 -11.11 9.37
CA GLN A 180 9.86 -11.25 10.28
C GLN A 180 10.32 -11.01 11.73
N GLY A 181 9.41 -10.45 12.53
CA GLY A 181 9.56 -10.40 13.99
C GLY A 181 8.96 -11.63 14.65
N ASN A 182 8.71 -11.49 15.96
CA ASN A 182 8.01 -12.49 16.78
C ASN A 182 8.65 -13.88 16.71
N ILE A 183 9.98 -13.92 16.76
CA ILE A 183 10.75 -15.16 16.78
C ILE A 183 10.99 -15.54 18.24
N ASP A 184 10.61 -16.76 18.61
CA ASP A 184 10.80 -17.29 19.96
C ASP A 184 12.27 -17.21 20.40
N GLY A 185 12.49 -16.83 21.65
CA GLY A 185 13.82 -16.63 22.22
C GLY A 185 14.54 -15.36 21.74
N LYS A 186 13.91 -14.52 20.91
CA LYS A 186 14.52 -13.29 20.35
C LYS A 186 13.84 -12.00 20.80
N TYR A 187 12.93 -12.07 21.75
CA TYR A 187 12.12 -10.92 22.17
C TYR A 187 12.93 -9.85 22.90
N GLN A 188 13.73 -10.20 23.91
CA GLN A 188 14.45 -9.21 24.72
C GLN A 188 15.52 -8.44 23.93
N GLU A 189 16.12 -9.04 22.90
CA GLU A 189 17.06 -8.36 22.01
C GLU A 189 16.37 -7.45 20.97
N ASN A 190 15.07 -7.67 20.68
CA ASN A 190 14.34 -6.97 19.62
C ASN A 190 13.24 -6.02 20.10
N VAL A 191 12.73 -6.18 21.31
CA VAL A 191 11.63 -5.38 21.87
C VAL A 191 12.15 -4.67 23.11
N LEU A 192 12.77 -3.51 22.90
CA LEU A 192 13.41 -2.75 23.97
C LEU A 192 12.39 -1.85 24.68
N PRO A 193 12.57 -1.54 25.97
CA PRO A 193 11.69 -0.60 26.68
C PRO A 193 11.73 0.79 26.02
N PRO A 194 10.65 1.59 26.16
CA PRO A 194 10.65 2.95 25.65
C PRO A 194 11.64 3.83 26.42
N SER A 195 12.16 4.86 25.75
CA SER A 195 13.04 5.87 26.37
C SER A 195 12.36 6.53 27.59
N SER A 196 13.07 6.59 28.72
CA SER A 196 12.58 7.10 30.02
C SER A 196 12.05 8.55 30.00
N ASN A 197 12.43 9.35 29.00
CA ASN A 197 12.06 10.77 28.88
C ASN A 197 10.87 11.04 27.95
N VAL A 198 10.29 10.01 27.32
CA VAL A 198 9.07 10.18 26.53
C VAL A 198 7.90 10.03 27.50
N LYS A 199 7.33 11.16 27.97
CA LYS A 199 6.02 11.15 28.64
C LYS A 199 5.10 10.23 27.84
N SER A 200 4.42 9.31 28.52
CA SER A 200 3.56 8.27 27.96
C SER A 200 2.51 8.88 27.01
N TYR A 201 2.89 9.13 25.76
CA TYR A 201 1.95 9.46 24.71
C TYR A 201 1.23 8.16 24.39
N MET A 202 0.15 7.94 25.12
CA MET A 202 -0.87 6.99 24.77
C MET A 202 -1.63 7.58 23.58
N PRO A 203 -1.78 6.83 22.47
CA PRO A 203 -2.68 7.25 21.42
C PRO A 203 -4.08 7.48 22.00
N PRO A 204 -4.87 8.43 21.45
CA PRO A 204 -6.22 8.72 21.91
C PRO A 204 -7.02 7.41 22.06
N GLN A 205 -7.85 7.31 23.10
CA GLN A 205 -8.69 6.14 23.34
C GLN A 205 -9.53 5.81 22.10
N ILE A 206 -9.08 4.84 21.30
CA ILE A 206 -9.84 4.32 20.18
C ILE A 206 -10.96 3.47 20.79
N LYS A 207 -12.20 3.94 20.67
CA LYS A 207 -13.38 3.30 21.27
C LYS A 207 -13.58 1.90 20.68
N ASN A 208 -13.53 0.90 21.55
CA ASN A 208 -14.05 -0.49 21.62
C ASN A 208 -14.60 -1.27 20.39
N ASP A 209 -14.45 -0.82 19.15
CA ASP A 209 -14.75 -1.61 17.94
C ASP A 209 -13.47 -1.98 17.18
N LEU A 210 -12.39 -2.25 17.92
CA LEU A 210 -11.08 -2.58 17.38
C LEU A 210 -10.92 -4.09 17.23
N PHE A 211 -10.66 -4.54 16.02
CA PHE A 211 -10.29 -5.92 15.76
C PHE A 211 -8.93 -5.96 15.05
N LEU A 212 -8.03 -6.76 15.62
CA LEU A 212 -6.64 -6.95 15.18
C LEU A 212 -6.40 -8.44 14.95
N LEU A 213 -5.50 -8.78 14.01
CA LEU A 213 -5.04 -10.13 13.75
C LEU A 213 -3.57 -10.15 13.31
#